data_AF-A0A537IK75-F1
#
_entry.id   AF-A0A537IK75-F1
#
_cell.length_a   1.000
_cell.length_b   1.000
_cell.length_c   1.000
_cell.angle_alpha   90.00
_cell.angle_beta   90.00
_cell.angle_gamma   90.00
#
_symmetry.space_group_name_H-M   'P 1'
#
loop_
_entity.id
_entity.type
_entity.pdbx_description
1 polymer ?
#
loop_
_entity_poly.entity_id
_entity_poly.type
_entity_poly.pdbx_seq_one_letter_code
_entity_poly.pdbx_strand_id
1 'polypeptide(L)'
;MSNSHRQKYLIRLLAGLGIVSGGILVIIYTSFIKSREQEWYIWGAAAIALINSGLFILGSAFVHKVKSDLIRKQKQKETHKRYEFE
;
A
#
# COMPACT_ATOMS: atom_id res chain seq x y z
N MET A 1 -16.27 -13.62 -12.63
CA MET A 1 -14.82 -13.31 -12.68
C MET A 1 -14.33 -12.55 -11.42
N SER A 2 -14.53 -13.09 -10.20
CA SER A 2 -14.25 -12.34 -8.94
C SER A 2 -12.76 -12.34 -8.51
N ASN A 3 -11.92 -13.21 -9.08
CA ASN A 3 -10.53 -13.39 -8.62
C ASN A 3 -9.58 -12.25 -9.04
N SER A 4 -9.88 -11.52 -10.12
CA SER A 4 -8.99 -10.47 -10.64
C SER A 4 -8.83 -9.28 -9.68
N HIS A 5 -9.90 -8.92 -8.97
CA HIS A 5 -9.91 -7.76 -8.09
C HIS A 5 -9.05 -7.97 -6.83
N ARG A 6 -9.14 -9.17 -6.26
CA ARG A 6 -8.34 -9.60 -5.11
C ARG A 6 -6.86 -9.76 -5.48
N GLN A 7 -6.58 -10.29 -6.67
CA GLN A 7 -5.22 -10.43 -7.18
C GLN A 7 -4.54 -9.08 -7.40
N LYS A 8 -5.22 -8.11 -8.04
CA LYS A 8 -4.70 -6.74 -8.21
C LYS A 8 -4.44 -6.05 -6.86
N TYR A 9 -5.31 -6.25 -5.88
CA TYR A 9 -5.10 -5.75 -4.52
C TYR A 9 -3.84 -6.35 -3.87
N LEU A 10 -3.69 -7.68 -3.91
CA LEU A 10 -2.52 -8.36 -3.35
C LEU A 10 -1.22 -7.93 -4.02
N ILE A 11 -1.21 -7.80 -5.35
CA ILE A 11 -0.04 -7.35 -6.10
C ILE A 11 0.34 -5.92 -5.69
N ARG A 12 -0.63 -5.00 -5.61
CA ARG A 12 -0.36 -3.62 -5.17
C ARG A 12 0.14 -3.56 -3.73
N LEU A 13 -0.40 -4.40 -2.86
CA LEU A 13 0.01 -4.47 -1.46
C LEU A 13 1.45 -5.00 -1.32
N LEU A 14 1.78 -6.09 -2.02
CA LEU A 14 3.14 -6.66 -2.01
C LEU A 14 4.15 -5.72 -2.68
N ALA A 15 3.78 -5.08 -3.78
CA ALA A 15 4.63 -4.10 -4.45
C ALA A 15 4.89 -2.88 -3.54
N GLY A 16 3.84 -2.34 -2.91
CA GLY A 16 3.97 -1.22 -1.98
C GLY A 16 4.84 -1.56 -0.77
N LEU A 17 4.64 -2.73 -0.15
CA LEU A 17 5.50 -3.22 0.93
C LEU A 17 6.95 -3.40 0.48
N GLY A 18 7.17 -4.01 -0.69
CA GLY A 18 8.50 -4.22 -1.25
C GLY A 18 9.25 -2.91 -1.47
N ILE A 19 8.57 -1.88 -1.98
CA ILE A 19 9.14 -0.56 -2.21
C ILE A 19 9.48 0.14 -0.88
N VAL A 20 8.59 0.09 0.12
CA VAL A 20 8.87 0.66 1.45
C VAL A 20 10.07 -0.04 2.10
N SER A 21 10.08 -1.37 2.11
CA SER A 21 11.21 -2.16 2.63
C SER A 21 12.51 -1.84 1.90
N GLY A 22 12.46 -1.69 0.57
CA GLY A 22 13.61 -1.24 -0.22
C GLY A 22 14.13 0.12 0.20
N GLY A 23 13.24 1.11 0.42
CA GLY A 23 13.62 2.42 0.93
C GLY A 23 14.26 2.37 2.33
N ILE A 24 13.74 1.53 3.24
CA ILE A 24 14.34 1.31 4.56
C ILE A 24 15.73 0.68 4.44
N LEU A 25 15.91 -0.30 3.55
CA LEU A 25 17.21 -0.92 3.31
C LEU A 25 18.23 0.09 2.75
N VAL A 26 17.81 1.05 1.91
CA VAL A 26 18.68 2.16 1.46
C VAL A 26 19.13 3.02 2.64
N ILE A 27 18.23 3.35 3.58
CA ILE A 27 18.60 4.11 4.80
C ILE A 27 19.61 3.32 5.63
N ILE A 28 19.39 2.03 5.83
CA ILE A 28 20.30 1.16 6.59
C ILE A 28 21.67 1.11 5.89
N TYR A 29 21.69 0.82 4.59
CA TYR A 29 22.92 0.75 3.79
C TYR A 29 23.75 2.03 3.88
N THR A 30 23.09 3.18 3.75
CA THR A 30 23.74 4.50 3.79
C THR A 30 24.24 4.87 5.18
N SER A 31 23.58 4.39 6.24
CA SER A 31 24.01 4.59 7.61
C SER A 31 25.27 3.78 7.96
N PHE A 32 25.44 2.61 7.34
CA PHE A 32 26.60 1.73 7.57
C PHE A 32 27.78 2.02 6.64
N ILE A 33 27.53 2.59 5.46
CA ILE A 33 28.60 3.13 4.63
C ILE A 33 29.08 4.43 5.24
N LYS A 34 30.37 4.46 5.59
CA LYS A 34 31.09 5.69 5.97
C LYS A 34 31.07 6.61 4.77
N SER A 35 30.00 7.39 4.66
CA SER A 35 29.61 8.08 3.45
C SER A 35 30.65 9.16 3.19
N ARG A 36 31.25 9.17 1.99
CA ARG A 36 31.97 10.35 1.51
C ARG A 36 31.00 11.53 1.62
N GLU A 37 31.44 12.64 2.21
CA GLU A 37 30.61 13.74 2.75
C GLU A 37 29.52 14.31 1.83
N GLN A 38 29.51 13.98 0.54
CA GLN A 38 28.59 14.53 -0.46
C GLN A 38 27.52 13.55 -0.98
N GLU A 39 27.69 12.23 -0.86
CA GLU A 39 26.77 11.27 -1.51
C GLU A 39 25.51 10.97 -0.68
N TRP A 40 25.54 11.24 0.62
CA TRP A 40 24.45 10.90 1.54
C TRP A 40 23.13 11.60 1.19
N TYR A 41 23.17 12.83 0.63
CA TYR A 41 21.98 13.57 0.21
C TYR A 41 21.24 12.86 -0.93
N ILE A 42 21.97 12.30 -1.90
CA ILE A 42 21.39 11.60 -3.05
C ILE A 42 20.68 10.34 -2.56
N TRP A 43 21.32 9.58 -1.67
CA TRP A 43 20.72 8.37 -1.12
C TRP A 43 19.56 8.65 -0.17
N GLY A 44 19.64 9.75 0.60
CA GLY A 44 18.52 10.23 1.42
C GLY A 44 17.31 10.61 0.57
N ALA A 45 17.52 11.34 -0.53
CA ALA A 45 16.47 11.68 -1.48
C ALA A 45 15.86 10.41 -2.13
N ALA A 46 16.70 9.44 -2.52
CA ALA A 46 16.25 8.16 -3.07
C ALA A 46 15.39 7.38 -2.06
N ALA A 47 15.81 7.31 -0.79
CA ALA A 47 15.05 6.64 0.26
C ALA A 47 13.70 7.31 0.52
N ILE A 48 13.65 8.64 0.58
CA ILE A 48 12.40 9.40 0.75
C ILE A 48 11.45 9.15 -0.42
N ALA A 49 11.95 9.18 -1.66
CA ALA A 49 11.16 8.93 -2.85
C ALA A 49 10.58 7.50 -2.85
N LEU A 50 11.40 6.50 -2.50
CA LEU A 50 10.97 5.10 -2.39
C LEU A 50 9.88 4.94 -1.31
N ILE A 51 10.14 5.40 -0.09
CA ILE A 51 9.19 5.22 1.02
C ILE A 51 7.85 5.89 0.71
N ASN A 52 7.85 7.14 0.23
CA ASN A 52 6.62 7.85 -0.10
C ASN A 52 5.84 7.18 -1.24
N SER A 53 6.54 6.72 -2.29
CA SER A 53 5.91 6.02 -3.40
C SER A 53 5.28 4.68 -2.94
N GLY A 54 6.00 3.93 -2.10
CA GLY A 54 5.50 2.69 -1.52
C GLY A 54 4.29 2.91 -0.61
N LEU A 55 4.33 3.93 0.25
CA LEU A 55 3.20 4.32 1.10
C LEU A 55 1.99 4.78 0.28
N PHE A 56 2.18 5.52 -0.80
CA PHE A 56 1.09 5.94 -1.70
C PHE A 56 0.40 4.72 -2.32
N ILE A 57 1.18 3.75 -2.82
CA ILE A 57 0.63 2.51 -3.38
C ILE A 57 -0.15 1.72 -2.32
N LEU A 58 0.41 1.57 -1.10
CA LEU A 58 -0.25 0.90 0.02
C LEU A 58 -1.56 1.59 0.42
N GLY A 59 -1.53 2.92 0.57
CA GLY A 59 -2.69 3.74 0.91
C GLY A 59 -3.79 3.60 -0.14
N SER A 60 -3.43 3.62 -1.43
CA SER A 60 -4.39 3.43 -2.53
C SER A 60 -5.08 2.05 -2.47
N ALA A 61 -4.33 0.99 -2.15
CA ALA A 61 -4.87 -0.35 -2.00
C ALA A 61 -5.78 -0.46 -0.76
N PHE A 62 -5.38 0.17 0.35
CA PHE A 62 -6.17 0.21 1.58
C PHE A 62 -7.51 0.92 1.38
N VAL A 63 -7.50 2.12 0.78
CA VAL A 63 -8.73 2.88 0.45
C VAL A 63 -9.65 2.05 -0.43
N HIS A 64 -9.09 1.33 -1.42
CA HIS A 64 -9.88 0.49 -2.31
C HIS A 64 -10.56 -0.66 -1.55
N LYS A 65 -9.85 -1.28 -0.61
CA LYS A 65 -10.42 -2.33 0.26
C LYS A 65 -11.51 -1.77 1.18
N VAL A 66 -11.25 -0.65 1.85
CA VAL A 66 -12.23 0.00 2.73
C VAL A 66 -13.52 0.36 1.98
N LYS A 67 -13.42 0.94 0.78
CA LYS A 67 -14.59 1.21 -0.06
C LYS A 67 -15.36 -0.07 -0.39
N SER A 68 -14.66 -1.14 -0.78
CA SER A 68 -15.31 -2.41 -1.11
C SER A 68 -16.02 -3.05 0.09
N ASP A 69 -15.45 -2.94 1.29
CA ASP A 69 -16.06 -3.44 2.52
C ASP A 69 -17.28 -2.59 2.93
N LEU A 70 -17.25 -1.26 2.77
CA LEU A 70 -18.42 -0.41 3.03
C LEU A 70 -19.58 -0.76 2.11
N ILE A 71 -19.33 -0.89 0.81
CA ILE A 71 -20.37 -1.23 -0.19
C ILE A 71 -20.96 -2.60 0.12
N ARG A 72 -20.11 -3.58 0.48
CA ARG A 72 -20.57 -4.92 0.84
C ARG A 72 -21.45 -4.91 2.09
N LYS A 73 -21.09 -4.12 3.12
CA LYS A 73 -21.91 -3.94 4.33
C LYS A 73 -23.24 -3.26 4.02
N GLN A 74 -23.26 -2.25 3.15
CA GLN A 74 -24.51 -1.59 2.73
C GLN A 74 -25.45 -2.56 2.01
N LYS A 75 -24.93 -3.33 1.03
CA LYS A 75 -25.73 -4.35 0.33
C LYS A 75 -26.32 -5.39 1.30
N GLN A 76 -25.55 -5.86 2.29
CA GLN A 76 -26.05 -6.80 3.28
C GLN A 76 -27.22 -6.22 4.11
N LYS A 77 -27.18 -4.93 4.47
CA LYS A 77 -28.28 -4.28 5.19
C LYS A 77 -29.53 -4.16 4.33
N GLU A 78 -29.40 -3.84 3.05
CA GLU A 78 -30.54 -3.76 2.12
C GLU A 78 -31.18 -5.13 1.90
N THR A 79 -30.36 -6.17 1.72
CA THR A 79 -30.83 -7.54 1.58
C THR A 79 -31.58 -8.01 2.83
N HIS A 80 -31.06 -7.73 4.03
CA HIS A 80 -31.74 -8.12 5.27
C HIS A 80 -33.08 -7.42 5.46
N LYS A 81 -33.15 -6.10 5.19
CA LYS A 81 -34.42 -5.36 5.22
C LYS A 81 -35.44 -5.93 4.26
N ARG A 82 -35.03 -6.33 3.04
CA ARG A 82 -35.97 -6.87 2.04
C ARG A 82 -36.66 -8.15 2.51
N TYR A 83 -35.97 -9.00 3.28
CA TYR A 83 -36.53 -10.24 3.83
C TYR A 83 -37.39 -10.04 5.08
N GLU A 84 -37.33 -8.88 5.74
CA GLU A 84 -38.25 -8.57 6.87
C GLU A 84 -39.62 -8.06 6.39
N PHE A 85 -39.77 -7.73 5.11
CA PHE A 85 -41.00 -7.19 4.52
C PHE A 85 -41.72 -8.18 3.58
N GLU A 86 -41.21 -9.41 3.42
CA GLU A 86 -41.87 -10.55 2.74
C GLU A 86 -42.32 -11.59 3.76
#